data_AF-A0A1H9K8A7-F1
#
_entry.id   AF-A0A1H9K8A7-F1
#
_cell.length_a   1.000
_cell.length_b   1.000
_cell.length_c   1.000
_cell.angle_alpha   90.00
_cell.angle_beta   90.00
_cell.angle_gamma   90.00
#
_symmetry.space_group_name_H-M   'P 1'
#
loop_
_entity.id
_entity.type
_entity.pdbx_description
1 polymer ?
#
loop_
_entity_poly.entity_id
_entity_poly.type
_entity_poly.pdbx_seq_one_letter_code
_entity_poly.pdbx_strand_id
1 'polypeptide(L)'
;MNITDRLYIAAEINWMESAEKPFPLEMAEGTLDDSLFKNYMIQDYLYLQDYIVILKKMLELSNDEEVAAFVKNTLDAIEYETYNVHSANMKALGVTDADVESCVRTPVILRYVEYMKNQLEEGGLLYGLTALLQCSWNYAILGAVLTERYPDMIAKSKYKSWFDAYTSDEYVGANESWINLVNKQAADLPEEEVEKLCEIFRTCSTFENRFWDALYEYKEK
;
A
#
# COMPACT_ATOMS: atom_id res chain seq x y z
N MET A 1 -1.49 -4.56 -25.06
CA MET A 1 -0.91 -4.13 -23.78
C MET A 1 -2.08 -3.86 -22.87
N ASN A 2 -2.14 -4.53 -21.73
CA ASN A 2 -3.22 -4.34 -20.77
C ASN A 2 -3.03 -3.00 -20.06
N ILE A 3 -4.09 -2.46 -19.45
CA ILE A 3 -4.01 -1.20 -18.69
C ILE A 3 -2.95 -1.31 -17.59
N THR A 4 -2.89 -2.43 -16.87
CA THR A 4 -1.98 -2.63 -15.74
C THR A 4 -0.51 -2.67 -16.15
N ASP A 5 -0.19 -3.07 -17.39
CA ASP A 5 1.17 -2.92 -17.94
C ASP A 5 1.57 -1.45 -18.01
N ARG A 6 0.61 -0.56 -18.37
CA ARG A 6 0.84 0.89 -18.40
C ARG A 6 0.91 1.49 -17.01
N LEU A 7 0.08 1.01 -16.08
CA LEU A 7 0.12 1.41 -14.67
C LEU A 7 1.49 1.06 -14.05
N TYR A 8 2.01 -0.14 -14.35
CA TYR A 8 3.35 -0.57 -13.95
C TYR A 8 4.40 0.43 -14.44
N ILE A 9 4.44 0.70 -15.76
CA ILE A 9 5.39 1.66 -16.35
C ILE A 9 5.24 3.05 -15.72
N ALA A 10 4.02 3.47 -15.37
CA ALA A 10 3.76 4.76 -14.77
C ALA A 10 4.33 4.91 -13.35
N ALA A 11 4.49 3.81 -12.61
CA ALA A 11 4.96 3.78 -11.22
C ALA A 11 6.38 3.22 -11.03
N GLU A 12 6.93 2.52 -12.02
CA GLU A 12 8.20 1.78 -11.92
C GLU A 12 9.35 2.62 -11.34
N ILE A 13 9.51 3.87 -11.80
CA ILE A 13 10.55 4.78 -11.31
C ILE A 13 10.42 5.00 -9.80
N ASN A 14 9.21 5.33 -9.31
CA ASN A 14 8.97 5.56 -7.90
C ASN A 14 9.17 4.29 -7.05
N TRP A 15 8.87 3.11 -7.59
CA TRP A 15 9.11 1.83 -6.92
C TRP A 15 10.60 1.53 -6.79
N MET A 16 11.36 1.67 -7.87
CA MET A 16 12.80 1.47 -7.86
C MET A 16 13.49 2.48 -6.95
N GLU A 17 13.08 3.76 -6.99
CA GLU A 17 13.59 4.77 -6.08
C GLU A 17 13.26 4.46 -4.62
N SER A 18 12.06 3.96 -4.32
CA SER A 18 11.68 3.55 -2.96
C SER A 18 12.60 2.45 -2.43
N ALA A 19 13.00 1.49 -3.27
CA ALA A 19 13.90 0.41 -2.89
C ALA A 19 15.34 0.88 -2.56
N GLU A 20 15.73 2.08 -3.00
CA GLU A 20 17.03 2.69 -2.67
C GLU A 20 16.98 3.57 -1.41
N LYS A 21 15.80 3.77 -0.80
CA LYS A 21 15.67 4.68 0.34
C LYS A 21 16.26 4.07 1.61
N PRO A 22 16.82 4.92 2.51
CA PRO A 22 17.44 4.46 3.74
C PRO A 22 16.51 3.60 4.61
N PHE A 23 15.23 3.96 4.73
CA PHE A 23 14.28 3.22 5.57
C PHE A 23 14.14 1.74 5.17
N PRO A 24 13.69 1.39 3.95
CA PRO A 24 13.57 -0.01 3.56
C PRO A 24 14.91 -0.72 3.41
N LEU A 25 15.99 -0.01 3.06
CA LEU A 25 17.33 -0.62 3.00
C LEU A 25 17.84 -1.01 4.40
N GLU A 26 17.71 -0.13 5.40
CA GLU A 26 18.06 -0.44 6.78
C GLU A 26 17.15 -1.54 7.37
N MET A 27 15.90 -1.67 6.90
CA MET A 27 15.08 -2.84 7.22
C MET A 27 15.67 -4.12 6.63
N ALA A 28 16.10 -4.12 5.37
CA ALA A 28 16.71 -5.27 4.73
C ALA A 28 18.01 -5.69 5.42
N GLU A 29 18.82 -4.72 5.87
CA GLU A 29 20.04 -4.94 6.64
C GLU A 29 19.79 -5.36 8.10
N GLY A 30 18.59 -5.08 8.63
CA GLY A 30 18.25 -5.29 10.04
C GLY A 30 18.83 -4.23 10.99
N THR A 31 19.27 -3.10 10.45
CA THR A 31 19.94 -2.01 11.15
C THR A 31 19.00 -0.84 11.50
N LEU A 32 17.78 -0.82 10.94
CA LEU A 32 16.79 0.21 11.21
C LEU A 32 16.53 0.33 12.73
N ASP A 33 16.37 1.59 13.18
CA ASP A 33 16.01 1.90 14.56
C ASP A 33 14.59 1.41 14.87
N ASP A 34 14.42 0.73 16.01
CA ASP A 34 13.14 0.17 16.40
C ASP A 34 12.06 1.23 16.63
N SER A 35 12.42 2.45 17.01
CA SER A 35 11.47 3.56 17.16
C SER A 35 10.92 4.01 15.80
N LEU A 36 11.74 3.99 14.75
CA LEU A 36 11.30 4.29 13.38
C LEU A 36 10.36 3.21 12.86
N PHE A 37 10.70 1.95 13.10
CA PHE A 37 9.81 0.85 12.72
C PHE A 37 8.49 0.88 13.49
N LYS A 38 8.50 1.20 14.79
CA LYS A 38 7.27 1.42 15.58
C LYS A 38 6.42 2.55 15.02
N ASN A 39 7.04 3.69 14.69
CA ASN A 39 6.32 4.81 14.10
C ASN A 39 5.71 4.43 12.75
N TYR A 40 6.44 3.70 11.90
CA TYR A 40 5.90 3.12 10.67
C TYR A 40 4.66 2.26 10.94
N MET A 41 4.73 1.31 11.88
CA MET A 41 3.59 0.44 12.19
C MET A 41 2.37 1.23 12.66
N ILE A 42 2.55 2.31 13.45
CA ILE A 42 1.44 3.17 13.87
C ILE A 42 0.86 3.95 12.68
N GLN A 43 1.71 4.57 11.86
CA GLN A 43 1.27 5.33 10.68
C GLN A 43 0.53 4.44 9.69
N ASP A 44 1.03 3.23 9.47
CA ASP A 44 0.42 2.23 8.59
C ASP A 44 -0.92 1.74 9.15
N TYR A 45 -1.03 1.50 10.46
CA TYR A 45 -2.31 1.16 11.10
C TYR A 45 -3.36 2.26 10.88
N LEU A 46 -2.97 3.52 11.05
CA LEU A 46 -3.85 4.67 10.82
C LEU A 46 -4.23 4.81 9.33
N TYR A 47 -3.30 4.52 8.41
CA TYR A 47 -3.57 4.47 6.98
C TYR A 47 -4.57 3.36 6.62
N LEU A 48 -4.41 2.15 7.16
CA LEU A 48 -5.30 1.01 6.93
C LEU A 48 -6.73 1.29 7.42
N GLN A 49 -6.89 2.01 8.54
CA GLN A 49 -8.21 2.47 8.99
C GLN A 49 -8.90 3.36 7.96
N ASP A 50 -8.16 4.28 7.32
CA ASP A 50 -8.70 5.10 6.22
C ASP A 50 -8.98 4.27 4.97
N TYR A 51 -8.10 3.32 4.65
CA TYR A 51 -8.26 2.38 3.54
C TYR A 51 -9.56 1.58 3.66
N ILE A 52 -9.85 1.07 4.86
CA ILE A 52 -11.10 0.38 5.22
C ILE A 52 -12.32 1.29 4.98
N VAL A 53 -12.25 2.57 5.34
CA VAL A 53 -13.33 3.53 5.11
C VAL A 53 -13.59 3.72 3.61
N ILE A 54 -12.53 3.82 2.80
CA ILE A 54 -12.67 3.95 1.34
C ILE A 54 -13.29 2.67 0.75
N LEU A 55 -12.83 1.49 1.15
CA LEU A 55 -13.40 0.21 0.69
C LEU A 55 -14.88 0.08 1.07
N LYS A 56 -15.27 0.46 2.29
CA LYS A 56 -16.69 0.51 2.71
C LYS A 56 -17.49 1.42 1.81
N LYS A 57 -16.95 2.61 1.49
CA LYS A 57 -17.62 3.53 0.58
C LYS A 57 -17.75 2.97 -0.84
N MET A 58 -16.72 2.29 -1.34
CA MET A 58 -16.78 1.61 -2.64
C MET A 58 -17.84 0.52 -2.65
N LEU A 59 -17.95 -0.26 -1.58
CA LEU A 59 -18.97 -1.31 -1.47
C LEU A 59 -20.38 -0.71 -1.51
N GLU A 60 -20.62 0.42 -0.83
CA GLU A 60 -21.90 1.15 -0.90
C GLU A 60 -22.23 1.67 -2.30
N LEU A 61 -21.23 2.10 -3.06
CA LEU A 61 -21.38 2.64 -4.41
C LEU A 61 -21.46 1.55 -5.49
N SER A 62 -21.15 0.30 -5.14
CA SER A 62 -21.05 -0.80 -6.09
C SER A 62 -22.41 -1.28 -6.57
N ASN A 63 -22.65 -1.14 -7.89
CA ASN A 63 -23.81 -1.69 -8.58
C ASN A 63 -23.47 -2.93 -9.44
N ASP A 64 -22.17 -3.24 -9.59
CA ASP A 64 -21.66 -4.42 -10.27
C ASP A 64 -21.41 -5.52 -9.22
N GLU A 65 -22.00 -6.70 -9.41
CA GLU A 65 -21.94 -7.81 -8.46
C GLU A 65 -20.51 -8.38 -8.29
N GLU A 66 -19.74 -8.44 -9.37
CA GLU A 66 -18.35 -8.93 -9.34
C GLU A 66 -17.45 -7.93 -8.60
N VAL A 67 -17.58 -6.63 -8.90
CA VAL A 67 -16.84 -5.57 -8.19
C VAL A 67 -17.23 -5.52 -6.72
N ALA A 68 -18.53 -5.59 -6.40
CA ALA A 68 -19.00 -5.61 -5.01
C ALA A 68 -18.45 -6.82 -4.25
N ALA A 69 -18.48 -8.01 -4.84
CA ALA A 69 -17.94 -9.21 -4.22
C ALA A 69 -16.43 -9.11 -3.99
N PHE A 70 -15.68 -8.60 -4.97
CA PHE A 70 -14.25 -8.35 -4.83
C PHE A 70 -13.95 -7.36 -3.70
N VAL A 71 -14.56 -6.17 -3.74
CA VAL A 71 -14.36 -5.12 -2.72
C VAL A 71 -14.71 -5.62 -1.33
N LYS A 72 -15.78 -6.41 -1.19
CA LYS A 72 -16.16 -7.02 0.08
C LYS A 72 -15.09 -7.99 0.58
N ASN A 73 -14.60 -8.90 -0.27
CA ASN A 73 -13.56 -9.85 0.13
C ASN A 73 -12.25 -9.13 0.51
N THR A 74 -11.86 -8.10 -0.24
CA THR A 74 -10.71 -7.26 0.08
C THR A 74 -10.91 -6.53 1.41
N LEU A 75 -12.10 -5.98 1.66
CA LEU A 75 -12.45 -5.34 2.92
C LEU A 75 -12.33 -6.31 4.10
N ASP A 76 -12.92 -7.50 3.99
CA ASP A 76 -12.86 -8.53 5.05
C ASP A 76 -11.40 -8.93 5.34
N ALA A 77 -10.57 -9.08 4.30
CA ALA A 77 -9.15 -9.41 4.44
C ALA A 77 -8.36 -8.27 5.11
N ILE A 78 -8.54 -7.02 4.68
CA ILE A 78 -7.85 -5.86 5.26
C ILE A 78 -8.32 -5.60 6.70
N GLU A 79 -9.60 -5.76 7.02
CA GLU A 79 -10.08 -5.66 8.40
C GLU A 79 -9.47 -6.74 9.28
N TYR A 80 -9.38 -7.98 8.78
CA TYR A 80 -8.74 -9.06 9.51
C TYR A 80 -7.25 -8.76 9.78
N GLU A 81 -6.51 -8.39 8.74
CA GLU A 81 -5.10 -8.01 8.82
C GLU A 81 -4.91 -6.86 9.83
N THR A 82 -5.63 -5.75 9.66
CA THR A 82 -5.48 -4.53 10.46
C THR A 82 -5.74 -4.80 11.95
N TYR A 83 -6.86 -5.45 12.27
CA TYR A 83 -7.32 -5.55 13.66
C TYR A 83 -6.79 -6.78 14.40
N ASN A 84 -6.34 -7.83 13.69
CA ASN A 84 -5.86 -9.06 14.31
C ASN A 84 -4.36 -9.28 14.15
N VAL A 85 -3.81 -8.99 12.97
CA VAL A 85 -2.40 -9.23 12.66
C VAL A 85 -1.57 -8.00 12.99
N HIS A 86 -1.86 -6.87 12.35
CA HIS A 86 -1.12 -5.63 12.52
C HIS A 86 -1.15 -5.13 13.97
N SER A 87 -2.35 -5.08 14.58
CA SER A 87 -2.51 -4.71 16.00
C SER A 87 -1.74 -5.63 16.95
N ALA A 88 -1.72 -6.95 16.70
CA ALA A 88 -0.96 -7.88 17.51
C ALA A 88 0.55 -7.69 17.37
N ASN A 89 1.03 -7.45 16.14
CA ASN A 89 2.43 -7.16 15.85
C ASN A 89 2.87 -5.85 16.52
N MET A 90 2.05 -4.80 16.48
CA MET A 90 2.29 -3.54 17.20
C MET A 90 2.46 -3.77 18.69
N LYS A 91 1.57 -4.55 19.32
CA LYS A 91 1.68 -4.91 20.75
C LYS A 91 2.93 -5.70 21.06
N ALA A 92 3.32 -6.64 20.19
CA ALA A 92 4.56 -7.41 20.34
C ALA A 92 5.82 -6.53 20.26
N LEU A 93 5.77 -5.44 19.48
CA LEU A 93 6.82 -4.42 19.44
C LEU A 93 6.78 -3.48 20.66
N GLY A 94 5.75 -3.57 21.50
CA GLY A 94 5.58 -2.70 22.67
C GLY A 94 4.97 -1.34 22.35
N VAL A 95 4.20 -1.24 21.26
CA VAL A 95 3.33 -0.08 21.00
C VAL A 95 2.11 -0.17 21.91
N THR A 96 1.77 0.94 22.57
CA THR A 96 0.61 1.06 23.46
C THR A 96 -0.57 1.73 22.77
N ASP A 97 -1.77 1.57 23.33
CA ASP A 97 -2.96 2.27 22.83
C ASP A 97 -2.79 3.80 22.90
N ALA A 98 -2.10 4.30 23.93
CA ALA A 98 -1.78 5.73 24.07
C ALA A 98 -0.84 6.25 22.96
N ASP A 99 0.10 5.42 22.48
CA ASP A 99 0.96 5.77 21.35
C ASP A 99 0.12 5.93 20.07
N VAL A 100 -0.87 5.06 19.86
CA VAL A 100 -1.78 5.14 18.70
C VAL A 100 -2.69 6.36 18.81
N GLU A 101 -3.29 6.61 19.97
CA GLU A 101 -4.21 7.73 20.21
C GLU A 101 -3.53 9.10 20.10
N SER A 102 -2.27 9.20 20.52
CA SER A 102 -1.49 10.44 20.45
C SER A 102 -0.80 10.67 19.10
N CYS A 103 -0.72 9.63 18.26
CA CYS A 103 -0.07 9.72 16.96
C CYS A 103 -0.92 10.52 15.96
N VAL A 104 -0.30 11.52 15.36
CA VAL A 104 -0.89 12.28 14.26
C VAL A 104 -0.37 11.71 12.95
N ARG A 105 -1.29 11.43 12.02
CA ARG A 105 -0.94 11.01 10.65
C ARG A 105 0.04 12.01 10.04
N THR A 106 1.06 11.51 9.36
CA THR A 106 1.98 12.37 8.61
C THR A 106 1.21 13.18 7.55
N PRO A 107 1.69 14.39 7.19
CA PRO A 107 1.08 15.17 6.12
C PRO A 107 1.00 14.43 4.78
N VAL A 108 1.93 13.50 4.52
CA VAL A 108 1.92 12.68 3.30
C VAL A 108 0.77 11.67 3.31
N ILE A 109 0.53 10.96 4.43
CA ILE A 109 -0.63 10.05 4.56
C ILE A 109 -1.94 10.81 4.44
N LEU A 110 -2.08 11.96 5.12
CA LEU A 110 -3.32 12.74 5.08
C LEU A 110 -3.68 13.12 3.63
N ARG A 111 -2.70 13.62 2.87
CA ARG A 111 -2.89 13.99 1.46
C ARG A 111 -3.13 12.78 0.58
N TYR A 112 -2.49 11.65 0.86
CA TYR A 112 -2.68 10.44 0.09
C TYR A 112 -4.10 9.88 0.26
N VAL A 113 -4.58 9.78 1.50
CA VAL A 113 -5.94 9.36 1.81
C VAL A 113 -6.98 10.30 1.18
N GLU A 114 -6.79 11.61 1.30
CA GLU A 114 -7.66 12.60 0.67
C GLU A 114 -7.67 12.45 -0.85
N TYR A 115 -6.50 12.24 -1.46
CA TYR A 115 -6.38 11.99 -2.90
C TYR A 115 -7.18 10.75 -3.32
N MET A 116 -7.04 9.61 -2.63
CA MET A 116 -7.77 8.38 -2.95
C MET A 116 -9.30 8.56 -2.82
N LYS A 117 -9.75 9.27 -1.78
CA LYS A 117 -11.17 9.61 -1.60
C LYS A 117 -11.69 10.46 -2.76
N ASN A 118 -10.93 11.49 -3.15
CA ASN A 118 -11.30 12.37 -4.27
C ASN A 118 -11.37 11.61 -5.60
N GLN A 119 -10.43 10.68 -5.87
CA GLN A 119 -10.46 9.88 -7.10
C GLN A 119 -11.70 8.97 -7.17
N LEU A 120 -12.10 8.37 -6.04
CA LEU A 120 -13.34 7.60 -5.96
C LEU A 120 -14.58 8.46 -6.23
N GLU A 121 -14.62 9.69 -5.71
CA GLU A 121 -15.73 10.61 -5.93
C GLU A 121 -15.79 11.12 -7.38
N GLU A 122 -14.63 11.36 -8.01
CA GLU A 122 -14.52 11.90 -9.37
C GLU A 122 -14.82 10.87 -10.45
N GLY A 123 -14.18 9.69 -10.41
CA GLY A 123 -14.29 8.67 -11.46
C GLY A 123 -14.86 7.33 -11.01
N GLY A 124 -15.44 7.28 -9.80
CA GLY A 124 -16.16 6.11 -9.31
C GLY A 124 -15.26 4.92 -8.98
N LEU A 125 -15.85 3.72 -9.08
CA LEU A 125 -15.24 2.49 -8.56
C LEU A 125 -13.91 2.15 -9.24
N LEU A 126 -13.78 2.39 -10.54
CA LEU A 126 -12.55 2.05 -11.24
C LEU A 126 -11.37 2.94 -10.81
N TYR A 127 -11.62 4.22 -10.55
CA TYR A 127 -10.60 5.14 -10.05
C TYR A 127 -10.20 4.76 -8.62
N GLY A 128 -11.19 4.43 -7.78
CA GLY A 128 -10.95 3.90 -6.43
C GLY A 128 -10.14 2.60 -6.44
N LEU A 129 -10.53 1.62 -7.27
CA LEU A 129 -9.81 0.36 -7.43
C LEU A 129 -8.36 0.59 -7.90
N THR A 130 -8.16 1.50 -8.84
CA THR A 130 -6.83 1.83 -9.37
C THR A 130 -5.96 2.51 -8.31
N ALA A 131 -6.52 3.47 -7.58
CA ALA A 131 -5.80 4.19 -6.53
C ALA A 131 -5.38 3.26 -5.38
N LEU A 132 -6.29 2.40 -4.91
CA LEU A 132 -6.06 1.45 -3.82
C LEU A 132 -5.14 0.29 -4.23
N LEU A 133 -5.24 -0.20 -5.48
CA LEU A 133 -4.35 -1.24 -6.02
C LEU A 133 -2.89 -0.81 -5.92
N GLN A 134 -2.59 0.48 -6.11
CA GLN A 134 -1.21 0.96 -6.10
C GLN A 134 -0.53 0.61 -4.78
N CYS A 135 -1.17 0.88 -3.63
CA CYS A 135 -0.61 0.56 -2.32
C CYS A 135 -0.28 -0.94 -2.24
N SER A 136 -1.27 -1.81 -2.52
CA SER A 136 -1.06 -3.26 -2.44
C SER A 136 0.08 -3.74 -3.34
N TRP A 137 0.12 -3.25 -4.58
CA TRP A 137 1.12 -3.69 -5.56
C TRP A 137 2.51 -3.12 -5.24
N ASN A 138 2.59 -1.89 -4.73
CA ASN A 138 3.82 -1.25 -4.29
C ASN A 138 4.59 -2.10 -3.28
N TYR A 139 3.91 -2.59 -2.23
CA TYR A 139 4.55 -3.40 -1.20
C TYR A 139 5.02 -4.75 -1.73
N ALA A 140 4.27 -5.38 -2.63
CA ALA A 140 4.71 -6.61 -3.30
C ALA A 140 5.99 -6.39 -4.14
N ILE A 141 6.03 -5.31 -4.93
CA ILE A 141 7.21 -4.96 -5.74
C ILE A 141 8.40 -4.63 -4.85
N LEU A 142 8.22 -3.77 -3.84
CA LEU A 142 9.29 -3.37 -2.93
C LEU A 142 9.88 -4.57 -2.19
N GLY A 143 9.02 -5.44 -1.64
CA GLY A 143 9.42 -6.66 -0.97
C GLY A 143 10.19 -7.60 -1.90
N ALA A 144 9.71 -7.81 -3.13
CA ALA A 144 10.36 -8.67 -4.12
C ALA A 144 11.73 -8.13 -4.54
N VAL A 145 11.81 -6.85 -4.88
CA VAL A 145 13.05 -6.19 -5.32
C VAL A 145 14.13 -6.28 -4.25
N LEU A 146 13.80 -5.96 -3.00
CA LEU A 146 14.77 -6.02 -1.90
C LEU A 146 15.16 -7.46 -1.57
N THR A 147 14.23 -8.40 -1.61
CA THR A 147 14.50 -9.84 -1.40
C THR A 147 15.43 -10.41 -2.47
N GLU A 148 15.26 -10.01 -3.73
CA GLU A 148 16.13 -10.42 -4.83
C GLU A 148 17.53 -9.81 -4.69
N ARG A 149 17.63 -8.53 -4.34
CA ARG A 149 18.91 -7.80 -4.25
C ARG A 149 19.71 -8.16 -3.00
N TYR A 150 19.05 -8.40 -1.87
CA TYR A 150 19.68 -8.56 -0.56
C TYR A 150 19.23 -9.81 0.21
N PRO A 151 19.22 -11.01 -0.41
CA PRO A 151 18.66 -12.22 0.20
C PRO A 151 19.38 -12.62 1.50
N ASP A 152 20.71 -12.52 1.53
CA ASP A 152 21.53 -12.89 2.69
C ASP A 152 21.39 -11.90 3.86
N MET A 153 21.11 -10.62 3.56
CA MET A 153 20.88 -9.59 4.58
C MET A 153 19.50 -9.79 5.21
N ILE A 154 18.47 -9.93 4.38
CA ILE A 154 17.08 -10.14 4.83
C ILE A 154 16.96 -11.43 5.63
N ALA A 155 17.66 -12.50 5.23
CA ALA A 155 17.66 -13.76 5.98
C ALA A 155 18.13 -13.62 7.44
N LYS A 156 18.92 -12.59 7.75
CA LYS A 156 19.44 -12.29 9.09
C LYS A 156 18.77 -11.08 9.74
N SER A 157 17.93 -10.35 9.00
CA SER A 157 17.26 -9.16 9.49
C SER A 157 16.18 -9.52 10.52
N LYS A 158 16.11 -8.74 11.60
CA LYS A 158 14.99 -8.81 12.56
C LYS A 158 13.64 -8.42 11.93
N TYR A 159 13.65 -7.78 10.76
CA TYR A 159 12.45 -7.41 10.00
C TYR A 159 12.10 -8.40 8.89
N LYS A 160 12.75 -9.56 8.81
CA LYS A 160 12.52 -10.58 7.78
C LYS A 160 11.04 -10.91 7.57
N SER A 161 10.25 -11.00 8.64
CA SER A 161 8.82 -11.33 8.56
C SER A 161 8.01 -10.33 7.74
N TRP A 162 8.43 -9.06 7.70
CA TRP A 162 7.80 -8.06 6.84
C TRP A 162 8.01 -8.40 5.37
N PHE A 163 9.25 -8.73 4.97
CA PHE A 163 9.56 -9.14 3.59
C PHE A 163 8.81 -10.42 3.22
N ASP A 164 8.85 -11.43 4.10
CA ASP A 164 8.17 -12.72 3.88
C ASP A 164 6.67 -12.55 3.64
N ALA A 165 6.02 -11.62 4.36
CA ALA A 165 4.60 -11.34 4.21
C ALA A 165 4.28 -10.78 2.82
N TYR A 166 5.01 -9.75 2.37
CA TYR A 166 4.74 -9.08 1.10
C TYR A 166 5.25 -9.85 -0.13
N THR A 167 6.12 -10.84 0.05
CA THR A 167 6.53 -11.78 -1.00
C THR A 167 5.80 -13.12 -0.94
N SER A 168 4.81 -13.28 -0.05
CA SER A 168 4.06 -14.54 0.08
C SER A 168 3.15 -14.78 -1.14
N ASP A 169 2.95 -16.06 -1.49
CA ASP A 169 2.06 -16.45 -2.58
C ASP A 169 0.62 -15.94 -2.36
N GLU A 170 0.18 -15.84 -1.10
CA GLU A 170 -1.13 -15.29 -0.75
C GLU A 170 -1.23 -13.81 -1.11
N TYR A 171 -0.24 -13.01 -0.72
CA TYR A 171 -0.23 -11.57 -1.02
C TYR A 171 -0.07 -11.31 -2.52
N VAL A 172 0.80 -12.06 -3.20
CA VAL A 172 0.98 -11.96 -4.65
C VAL A 172 -0.30 -12.37 -5.39
N GLY A 173 -0.94 -13.47 -5.01
CA GLY A 173 -2.21 -13.92 -5.62
C GLY A 173 -3.38 -12.96 -5.41
N ALA A 174 -3.42 -12.27 -4.26
CA ALA A 174 -4.38 -11.19 -4.02
C ALA A 174 -4.17 -10.00 -4.97
N ASN A 175 -2.91 -9.60 -5.18
CA ASN A 175 -2.56 -8.55 -6.15
C ASN A 175 -2.91 -8.97 -7.58
N GLU A 176 -2.61 -10.20 -7.99
CA GLU A 176 -2.97 -10.71 -9.33
C GLU A 176 -4.48 -10.68 -9.55
N SER A 177 -5.27 -11.06 -8.55
CA SER A 177 -6.73 -11.00 -8.62
C SER A 177 -7.22 -9.57 -8.81
N TRP A 178 -6.63 -8.60 -8.11
CA TRP A 178 -6.94 -7.18 -8.24
C TRP A 178 -6.55 -6.61 -9.61
N ILE A 179 -5.34 -6.92 -10.08
CA ILE A 179 -4.81 -6.56 -11.41
C ILE A 179 -5.75 -7.07 -12.51
N ASN A 180 -6.20 -8.33 -12.40
CA ASN A 180 -7.13 -8.92 -13.36
C ASN A 180 -8.49 -8.22 -13.37
N LEU A 181 -9.02 -7.84 -12.20
CA LEU A 181 -10.25 -7.06 -12.11
C LEU A 181 -10.10 -5.69 -12.77
N VAL A 182 -9.01 -4.96 -12.49
CA VAL A 182 -8.75 -3.64 -13.11
C VAL A 182 -8.61 -3.77 -14.62
N ASN A 183 -7.90 -4.79 -15.11
CA ASN A 183 -7.79 -5.07 -16.54
C ASN A 183 -9.16 -5.30 -17.19
N LYS A 184 -10.03 -6.07 -16.53
CA LYS A 184 -11.37 -6.36 -17.03
C LYS A 184 -12.25 -5.11 -17.06
N GLN A 185 -12.24 -4.33 -15.99
CA GLN A 185 -13.08 -3.13 -15.85
C GLN A 185 -12.62 -1.99 -16.77
N ALA A 186 -11.36 -2.01 -17.22
CA ALA A 186 -10.78 -1.00 -18.10
C ALA A 186 -10.65 -1.43 -19.58
N ALA A 187 -11.14 -2.62 -19.96
CA ALA A 187 -10.83 -3.24 -21.24
C ALA A 187 -11.18 -2.40 -22.48
N ASP A 188 -12.28 -1.64 -22.43
CA ASP A 188 -12.82 -0.88 -23.55
C ASP A 188 -12.80 0.65 -23.31
N LEU A 189 -11.95 1.12 -22.40
CA LEU A 189 -11.86 2.54 -22.11
C LEU A 189 -11.21 3.35 -23.24
N PRO A 190 -11.66 4.59 -23.47
CA PRO A 190 -10.94 5.50 -24.37
C PRO A 190 -9.57 5.84 -23.80
N GLU A 191 -8.64 6.20 -24.68
CA GLU A 191 -7.25 6.49 -24.32
C GLU A 191 -7.11 7.57 -23.24
N GLU A 192 -7.98 8.59 -23.25
CA GLU A 192 -8.00 9.66 -22.24
C GLU A 192 -8.27 9.13 -20.82
N GLU A 193 -9.22 8.19 -20.68
CA GLU A 193 -9.51 7.55 -19.39
C GLU A 193 -8.35 6.66 -18.94
N VAL A 194 -7.73 5.95 -19.88
CA VAL A 194 -6.54 5.15 -19.61
C VAL A 194 -5.37 6.03 -19.12
N GLU A 195 -5.13 7.18 -19.75
CA GLU A 195 -4.14 8.15 -19.31
C GLU A 195 -4.45 8.68 -17.90
N LYS A 196 -5.73 8.90 -17.59
CA LYS A 196 -6.17 9.32 -16.26
C LYS A 196 -5.89 8.26 -15.19
N LEU A 197 -6.17 6.99 -15.46
CA LEU A 197 -5.81 5.89 -14.56
C LEU A 197 -4.29 5.79 -14.33
N CYS A 198 -3.49 6.02 -15.38
CA CYS A 198 -2.02 6.06 -15.25
C CYS A 198 -1.55 7.25 -14.39
N GLU A 199 -2.20 8.41 -14.50
CA GLU A 199 -1.92 9.59 -13.65
C GLU A 199 -2.25 9.29 -12.18
N ILE A 200 -3.40 8.68 -11.92
CA ILE A 200 -3.82 8.27 -10.57
C ILE A 200 -2.78 7.35 -9.94
N PHE A 201 -2.43 6.29 -10.66
CA PHE A 201 -1.49 5.29 -10.19
C PHE A 201 -0.09 5.87 -9.95
N ARG A 202 0.39 6.74 -10.85
CA ARG A 202 1.66 7.46 -10.67
C ARG A 202 1.62 8.37 -9.44
N THR A 203 0.52 9.09 -9.22
CA THR A 203 0.38 10.00 -8.09
C THR A 203 0.40 9.21 -6.77
N CYS A 204 -0.35 8.12 -6.68
CA CYS A 204 -0.30 7.20 -5.54
C CYS A 204 1.13 6.68 -5.29
N SER A 205 1.85 6.26 -6.33
CA SER A 205 3.25 5.80 -6.19
C SER A 205 4.20 6.89 -5.69
N THR A 206 3.91 8.16 -5.98
CA THR A 206 4.70 9.29 -5.48
C THR A 206 4.44 9.49 -3.99
N PHE A 207 3.20 9.29 -3.50
CA PHE A 207 2.90 9.32 -2.08
C PHE A 207 3.60 8.19 -1.32
N GLU A 208 3.55 6.96 -1.83
CA GLU A 208 4.29 5.83 -1.24
C GLU A 208 5.79 6.10 -1.15
N ASN A 209 6.38 6.58 -2.25
CA ASN A 209 7.79 6.92 -2.27
C ASN A 209 8.11 7.96 -1.18
N ARG A 210 7.35 9.06 -1.11
CA ARG A 210 7.54 10.13 -0.11
C ARG A 210 7.21 9.70 1.32
N PHE A 211 6.42 8.65 1.50
CA PHE A 211 6.10 8.13 2.82
C PHE A 211 7.36 7.60 3.52
N TRP A 212 8.24 6.90 2.80
CA TRP A 212 9.53 6.46 3.32
C TRP A 212 10.42 7.62 3.80
N ASP A 213 10.45 8.74 3.08
CA ASP A 213 11.19 9.93 3.52
C ASP A 213 10.61 10.50 4.81
N ALA A 214 9.28 10.67 4.85
CA ALA A 214 8.59 11.21 6.01
C ALA A 214 8.77 10.34 7.27
N LEU A 215 8.83 9.02 7.10
CA LEU A 215 9.14 8.08 8.18
C LEU A 215 10.59 8.21 8.66
N TYR A 216 11.54 8.38 7.74
CA TYR A 216 12.95 8.46 8.09
C TYR A 216 13.31 9.82 8.73
N GLU A 217 12.69 10.92 8.28
CA GLU A 217 12.81 12.25 8.88
C GLU A 217 12.31 12.32 10.33
N TYR A 218 11.45 11.37 10.75
CA TYR A 218 11.03 11.27 12.16
C TYR A 218 12.22 11.09 13.11
N LYS A 219 13.33 10.50 12.63
CA LYS A 219 14.59 10.32 13.39
C LYS A 219 15.18 11.64 13.88
N GLU A 220 14.87 12.77 13.24
CA GLU A 220 15.46 14.07 13.53
C GLU A 220 14.64 14.91 14.54
N LYS A 221 13.51 14.38 15.06
CA LYS A 221 12.63 15.06 16.03
C LYS A 221 12.79 14.50 17.44
#